data_AF-A0AAE1GIV5-F1
#
_entry.id   AF-A0AAE1GIV5-F1
#
_cell.length_a   1.000
_cell.length_b   1.000
_cell.length_c   1.000
_cell.angle_alpha   90.00
_cell.angle_beta   90.00
_cell.angle_gamma   90.00
#
_symmetry.space_group_name_H-M   'P 1'
#
loop_
_entity.id
_entity.type
_entity.pdbx_description
1 polymer ?
#
loop_
_entity_poly.entity_id
_entity_poly.type
_entity_poly.pdbx_seq_one_letter_code
_entity_poly.pdbx_strand_id
1 'polypeptide(L)'
;MIFTLPQPSLTIFSDFCSALQALCNFNSSHPLVLAILEWLVLLGRCGRKVTFCWVPAHLGVGGNERADSLAKAAVSNSRPSARRHPIPAVDLRPYINTAVRSCWQDRWDAVRANKLRDIC
;
A
#
# COMPACT_ATOMS: atom_id res chain seq x y z
N MET A 1 2.45 -11.90 -26.18
CA MET A 1 0.98 -11.78 -26.33
C MET A 1 0.57 -10.40 -25.86
N ILE A 2 0.10 -9.54 -26.76
CA ILE A 2 -0.54 -8.28 -26.38
C ILE A 2 -2.00 -8.62 -26.12
N PHE A 3 -2.42 -8.62 -24.86
CA PHE A 3 -3.84 -8.74 -24.52
C PHE A 3 -4.53 -7.45 -24.93
N THR A 4 -5.15 -7.42 -26.10
CA THR A 4 -6.07 -6.34 -26.45
C THR A 4 -7.34 -6.54 -25.65
N LEU A 5 -7.56 -5.71 -24.63
CA LEU A 5 -8.83 -5.69 -23.91
C LEU A 5 -9.97 -5.46 -24.93
N PRO A 6 -11.12 -6.13 -24.82
CA PRO A 6 -12.17 -6.03 -25.83
C PRO A 6 -12.92 -4.68 -25.82
N GLN A 7 -12.88 -3.93 -24.71
CA GLN A 7 -13.75 -2.75 -24.51
C GLN A 7 -12.98 -1.43 -24.35
N PRO A 8 -13.41 -0.33 -25.01
CA PRO A 8 -12.74 0.97 -24.92
C PRO A 8 -12.79 1.60 -23.52
N SER A 9 -13.73 1.17 -22.68
CA SER A 9 -13.83 1.55 -21.27
C SER A 9 -13.65 0.36 -20.34
N LEU A 10 -12.88 0.55 -19.27
CA LEU A 10 -12.62 -0.41 -18.21
C LEU A 10 -13.02 0.21 -16.87
N THR A 11 -13.79 -0.51 -16.06
CA THR A 11 -14.07 -0.14 -14.67
C THR A 11 -13.34 -1.10 -13.73
N ILE A 12 -12.52 -0.55 -12.84
CA ILE A 12 -11.78 -1.29 -11.81
C ILE A 12 -12.49 -1.08 -10.48
N PHE A 13 -12.95 -2.17 -9.87
CA PHE A 13 -13.52 -2.16 -8.53
C PHE A 13 -12.42 -2.44 -7.51
N SER A 14 -12.33 -1.62 -6.47
CA SER A 14 -11.34 -1.78 -5.41
C SER A 14 -11.88 -1.31 -4.07
N ASP A 15 -11.54 -2.04 -3.01
CA ASP A 15 -11.88 -1.70 -1.63
C ASP A 15 -10.80 -0.88 -0.91
N PHE A 16 -9.66 -0.65 -1.55
CA PHE A 16 -8.55 0.15 -1.05
C PHE A 16 -8.83 1.66 -1.18
N CYS A 17 -9.70 2.19 -0.31
CA CYS A 17 -10.09 3.60 -0.30
C CYS A 17 -8.89 4.57 -0.30
N SER A 18 -7.89 4.32 0.55
CA SER A 18 -6.68 5.16 0.63
C SER A 18 -5.86 5.14 -0.66
N ALA A 19 -5.76 4.00 -1.34
CA ALA A 19 -5.07 3.89 -2.62
C ALA A 19 -5.80 4.66 -3.72
N LEU A 20 -7.15 4.57 -3.75
CA LEU A 20 -7.97 5.34 -4.69
C LEU A 20 -7.84 6.85 -4.45
N GLN A 21 -7.85 7.29 -3.19
CA GLN A 21 -7.60 8.68 -2.84
C GLN A 21 -6.21 9.15 -3.27
N ALA A 22 -5.18 8.31 -3.10
CA ALA A 22 -3.82 8.62 -3.54
C ALA A 22 -3.74 8.75 -5.08
N LEU A 23 -4.49 7.94 -5.84
CA LEU A 23 -4.57 8.07 -7.30
C LEU A 23 -5.33 9.32 -7.75
N CYS A 24 -6.33 9.77 -6.99
CA CYS A 24 -7.00 11.04 -7.23
C CYS A 24 -6.09 12.25 -6.92
N ASN A 25 -5.07 12.07 -6.09
CA ASN A 25 -4.12 13.11 -5.74
C ASN A 25 -2.85 13.03 -6.61
N PHE A 26 -2.79 13.85 -7.66
CA PHE A 26 -1.68 13.89 -8.62
C PHE A 26 -0.33 14.35 -8.04
N ASN A 27 -0.26 14.71 -6.75
CA ASN A 27 0.96 15.17 -6.09
C ASN A 27 1.56 14.13 -5.11
N SER A 28 1.36 12.84 -5.38
CA SER A 28 1.96 11.78 -4.56
C SER A 28 3.43 11.55 -4.93
N SER A 29 4.32 11.56 -3.93
CA SER A 29 5.72 11.15 -4.09
C SER A 29 5.92 9.63 -4.00
N HIS A 30 4.85 8.85 -3.86
CA HIS A 30 4.93 7.41 -3.69
C HIS A 30 5.21 6.73 -5.05
N PRO A 31 6.30 5.96 -5.20
CA PRO A 31 6.72 5.43 -6.50
C PRO A 31 5.69 4.49 -7.13
N LEU A 32 4.97 3.68 -6.34
CA LEU A 32 3.87 2.85 -6.87
C LEU A 32 2.69 3.67 -7.41
N VAL A 33 2.34 4.79 -6.76
CA VAL A 33 1.23 5.64 -7.22
C VAL A 33 1.63 6.30 -8.54
N LEU A 34 2.86 6.82 -8.64
CA LEU A 34 3.40 7.37 -9.87
C LEU A 34 3.42 6.35 -11.01
N ALA A 35 3.89 5.13 -10.75
CA ALA A 35 3.89 4.06 -11.75
C ALA A 35 2.47 3.73 -12.25
N ILE A 36 1.47 3.69 -11.34
CA ILE A 36 0.08 3.46 -11.75
C ILE A 36 -0.43 4.63 -12.61
N LEU A 37 -0.16 5.88 -12.23
CA LEU A 37 -0.54 7.06 -13.00
C LEU A 37 0.08 7.06 -14.40
N GLU A 38 1.35 6.66 -14.55
CA GLU A 38 2.01 6.49 -15.84
C GLU A 38 1.27 5.46 -16.72
N TRP A 39 0.91 4.31 -16.16
CA TRP A 39 0.12 3.30 -16.86
C TRP A 39 -1.25 3.82 -17.29
N LEU A 40 -1.94 4.59 -16.43
CA LEU A 40 -3.23 5.19 -16.76
C LEU A 40 -3.11 6.20 -17.92
N VAL A 41 -2.04 7.01 -17.94
CA VAL A 41 -1.76 7.93 -19.05
C VAL A 41 -1.50 7.17 -20.35
N LEU A 42 -0.71 6.09 -20.31
CA LEU A 42 -0.45 5.25 -21.47
C LEU A 42 -1.73 4.62 -22.01
N LEU A 43 -2.58 4.09 -21.14
CA LEU A 43 -3.89 3.55 -21.53
C LEU A 43 -4.78 4.62 -22.16
N GLY A 44 -4.81 5.82 -21.60
CA GLY A 44 -5.53 6.97 -22.16
C GLY A 44 -5.06 7.33 -23.57
N ARG A 45 -3.74 7.33 -23.82
CA ARG A 45 -3.16 7.55 -25.16
C ARG A 45 -3.54 6.46 -26.16
N CYS A 46 -3.79 5.24 -25.70
CA CYS A 46 -4.32 4.13 -26.51
C CYS A 46 -5.84 4.18 -26.69
N GLY A 47 -6.51 5.27 -26.31
CA GLY A 47 -7.96 5.42 -26.41
C GLY A 47 -8.75 4.60 -25.39
N ARG A 48 -8.11 4.18 -24.28
CA ARG A 48 -8.78 3.43 -23.21
C ARG A 48 -9.15 4.36 -22.06
N LYS A 49 -10.42 4.33 -21.68
CA LYS A 49 -10.93 5.03 -20.48
C LYS A 49 -10.93 4.07 -19.30
N VAL A 50 -10.16 4.38 -18.27
CA VAL A 50 -10.16 3.63 -17.00
C VAL A 50 -10.93 4.42 -15.94
N THR A 51 -11.90 3.78 -15.30
CA THR A 51 -12.67 4.33 -14.20
C THR A 51 -12.44 3.48 -12.96
N PHE A 52 -12.25 4.10 -11.81
CA PHE A 52 -12.18 3.39 -10.53
C PHE A 52 -13.50 3.51 -9.78
N CYS A 53 -13.95 2.41 -9.17
CA CYS A 53 -15.13 2.37 -8.31
C CYS A 53 -14.72 1.81 -6.95
N TRP A 54 -14.98 2.58 -5.91
CA TRP A 54 -14.78 2.09 -4.54
C TRP A 54 -15.89 1.13 -4.16
N VAL A 55 -15.53 0.00 -3.56
CA VAL A 55 -16.46 -0.96 -2.98
C VAL A 55 -16.09 -1.23 -1.52
N PRO A 56 -17.04 -1.49 -0.63
CA PRO A 56 -16.72 -1.84 0.75
C PRO A 56 -16.10 -3.24 0.85
N ALA A 57 -15.06 -3.37 1.67
CA ALA A 57 -14.45 -4.66 1.98
C ALA A 57 -15.37 -5.51 2.87
N HIS A 58 -15.31 -6.84 2.70
CA HIS A 58 -15.92 -7.84 3.60
C HIS A 58 -17.45 -7.73 3.80
N LEU A 59 -18.19 -7.17 2.84
CA LEU A 59 -19.65 -7.05 2.89
C LEU A 59 -20.39 -8.06 1.98
N GLY A 60 -19.80 -9.21 1.64
CA GLY A 60 -20.49 -10.21 0.81
C GLY A 60 -20.45 -9.92 -0.71
N VAL A 61 -19.66 -8.94 -1.16
CA VAL A 61 -19.50 -8.67 -2.61
C VAL A 61 -18.63 -9.77 -3.20
N GLY A 62 -19.26 -10.82 -3.73
CA GLY A 62 -18.55 -12.05 -4.14
C GLY A 62 -17.39 -11.84 -5.13
N GLY A 63 -17.45 -10.82 -6.00
CA GLY A 63 -16.34 -10.45 -6.87
C GLY A 63 -15.13 -9.91 -6.11
N ASN A 64 -15.35 -9.04 -5.12
CA ASN A 64 -14.31 -8.48 -4.27
C ASN A 64 -13.69 -9.55 -3.36
N GLU A 65 -14.54 -10.38 -2.73
CA GLU A 65 -14.09 -11.48 -1.86
C GLU A 65 -13.24 -12.51 -2.60
N ARG A 66 -13.62 -12.81 -3.85
CA ARG A 66 -12.82 -13.68 -4.71
C ARG A 66 -11.46 -13.04 -5.04
N ALA A 67 -11.43 -11.75 -5.36
CA ALA A 67 -10.19 -11.03 -5.63
C ALA A 67 -9.25 -11.03 -4.40
N ASP A 68 -9.78 -10.72 -3.21
CA ASP A 68 -9.04 -10.74 -1.94
C ASP A 68 -8.51 -12.15 -1.60
N SER A 69 -9.34 -13.19 -1.79
CA SER A 69 -8.94 -14.58 -1.57
C SER A 69 -7.79 -15.01 -2.48
N LEU A 70 -7.84 -14.62 -3.76
CA LEU A 70 -6.77 -14.90 -4.72
C LEU A 70 -5.49 -14.12 -4.40
N ALA A 71 -5.61 -12.85 -3.97
CA ALA A 71 -4.47 -12.05 -3.54
C ALA A 71 -3.76 -12.68 -2.32
N LYS A 72 -4.53 -13.11 -1.31
CA LYS A 72 -4.02 -13.81 -0.12
C LYS A 72 -3.33 -15.12 -0.49
N ALA A 73 -3.93 -15.92 -1.37
CA ALA A 73 -3.34 -17.17 -1.84
C ALA A 73 -2.04 -16.94 -2.64
N ALA A 74 -1.96 -15.86 -3.41
CA ALA A 74 -0.74 -15.49 -4.13
C ALA A 74 0.39 -15.14 -3.17
N VAL A 75 0.10 -14.39 -2.09
CA VAL A 75 1.10 -14.06 -1.06
C VAL A 75 1.58 -15.33 -0.35
N SER A 76 0.67 -16.21 0.09
CA SER A 76 1.04 -17.43 0.83
C SER A 76 1.88 -18.41 0.00
N ASN A 77 1.67 -18.45 -1.32
CA ASN A 77 2.33 -19.38 -2.23
C ASN A 77 3.55 -18.78 -2.93
N SER A 78 3.87 -17.52 -2.67
CA SER A 78 4.99 -16.82 -3.31
C SER A 78 6.24 -16.81 -2.43
N ARG A 79 7.39 -17.15 -3.02
CA ARG A 79 8.70 -16.75 -2.47
C ARG A 79 8.79 -15.22 -2.53
N PRO A 80 9.44 -14.55 -1.55
CA PRO A 80 9.59 -13.10 -1.58
C PRO A 80 10.09 -12.67 -2.95
N SER A 81 9.31 -11.82 -3.60
CA SER A 81 9.52 -11.46 -5.01
C SER A 81 10.92 -10.86 -5.20
N ALA A 82 11.62 -11.31 -6.24
CA ALA A 82 12.93 -10.75 -6.59
C ALA A 82 12.82 -9.27 -7.02
N ARG A 83 11.61 -8.80 -7.36
CA ARG A 83 11.31 -7.39 -7.67
C ARG A 83 11.17 -6.60 -6.37
N ARG A 84 12.28 -5.98 -5.97
CA ARG A 84 12.27 -4.93 -4.94
C ARG A 84 11.58 -3.70 -5.52
N HIS A 85 10.32 -3.49 -5.16
CA HIS A 85 9.73 -2.18 -5.36
C HIS A 85 10.39 -1.19 -4.40
N PRO A 86 10.78 0.01 -4.86
CA PRO A 86 11.34 1.01 -3.97
C PRO A 86 10.31 1.34 -2.90
N ILE A 87 10.66 1.05 -1.65
CA ILE A 87 9.84 1.37 -0.48
C ILE A 87 10.14 2.84 -0.15
N PRO A 88 9.12 3.71 -0.05
CA PRO A 88 9.30 5.07 0.43
C PRO A 88 10.07 5.09 1.76
N ALA A 89 11.05 5.99 1.88
CA ALA A 89 11.82 6.10 3.13
C ALA A 89 10.94 6.45 4.35
N VAL A 90 9.79 7.09 4.11
CA VAL A 90 8.79 7.39 5.14
C VAL A 90 8.25 6.13 5.81
N ASP A 91 8.13 5.01 5.09
CA ASP A 91 7.63 3.74 5.64
C ASP A 91 8.64 3.07 6.57
N LEU A 92 9.92 3.45 6.49
CA LEU A 92 10.97 2.98 7.39
C LEU A 92 11.04 3.77 8.71
N ARG A 93 10.46 4.98 8.76
CA ARG A 93 10.51 5.84 9.94
C ARG A 93 9.93 5.19 11.21
N PRO A 94 8.79 4.45 11.17
CA PRO A 94 8.27 3.80 12.36
C PRO A 94 9.26 2.81 12.97
N TYR A 95 9.93 2.00 12.13
CA TYR A 95 10.93 1.03 12.59
C TYR A 95 12.12 1.72 13.26
N ILE A 96 12.63 2.78 12.64
CA ILE A 96 13.73 3.58 13.20
C ILE A 96 13.31 4.20 14.54
N ASN A 97 12.13 4.82 14.59
CA ASN A 97 11.61 5.45 15.79
C ASN A 97 11.40 4.44 16.93
N THR A 98 10.93 3.24 16.62
CA THR A 98 10.79 2.15 17.59
C THR A 98 12.15 1.72 18.14
N ALA A 99 13.16 1.54 17.28
CA ALA A 99 14.51 1.18 17.72
C ALA A 99 15.14 2.28 18.59
N VAL A 100 14.99 3.55 18.21
CA VAL A 100 15.46 4.70 18.99
C VAL A 100 14.76 4.75 20.36
N ARG A 101 13.44 4.58 20.40
CA ARG A 101 12.68 4.54 21.66
C ARG A 101 13.11 3.37 22.54
N SER A 102 13.31 2.19 21.97
CA SER A 102 13.80 1.02 22.72
C SER A 102 15.17 1.31 23.34
N CYS A 103 16.13 1.81 22.56
CA CYS A 103 17.46 2.12 23.07
C CYS A 103 17.43 3.21 24.15
N TRP A 104 16.55 4.21 23.99
CA TRP A 104 16.34 5.22 25.02
C TRP A 104 15.74 4.61 26.29
N GLN A 105 14.74 3.74 26.16
CA GLN A 105 14.11 3.04 27.27
C GLN A 105 15.09 2.13 28.01
N ASP A 106 15.90 1.35 27.29
CA ASP A 106 16.94 0.49 27.88
C ASP A 106 17.95 1.29 28.69
N ARG A 107 18.37 2.46 28.16
CA ARG A 107 19.26 3.38 28.88
C ARG A 107 18.60 3.96 30.12
N TRP A 108 17.34 4.39 30.00
CA TRP A 108 16.57 4.89 31.13
C TRP A 108 16.45 3.83 32.23
N ASP A 109 16.20 2.58 31.83
CA ASP A 109 16.04 1.44 32.71
C ASP A 109 17.36 1.00 33.39
N ALA A 110 18.51 1.24 32.74
CA ALA A 110 19.83 0.98 33.31
C ALA A 110 20.27 2.01 34.38
N VAL A 111 19.71 3.22 34.39
CA VAL A 111 20.03 4.23 35.40
C VAL A 111 19.40 3.85 36.75
N ARG A 112 20.23 3.40 37.71
CA ARG A 112 19.81 3.19 39.10
C ARG A 112 19.75 4.53 39.86
N ALA A 113 18.73 4.68 40.72
CA ALA A 113 18.42 5.89 41.50
C ALA A 113 17.88 7.09 40.71
N ASN A 114 17.00 6.84 39.74
CA ASN A 114 16.31 7.91 39.04
C ASN A 114 15.02 8.33 39.80
N LYS A 115 15.04 9.50 40.45
CA LYS A 115 13.94 10.03 41.30
C LYS A 115 12.58 10.12 40.60
N LEU A 116 12.55 10.04 39.27
CA LEU A 116 11.35 10.12 38.44
C LEU A 116 10.63 8.77 38.24
N ARG A 117 11.19 7.65 38.74
CA ARG A 117 10.51 6.35 38.67
C ARG A 117 9.37 6.19 39.67
N ASP A 118 9.43 6.93 40.78
CA ASP A 118 8.48 6.83 41.90
C ASP A 118 7.25 7.75 41.73
N ILE A 119 7.06 8.36 40.55
CA ILE A 119 5.95 9.30 40.25
C ILE A 119 4.88 8.64 39.34
N CYS A 120 4.83 7.31 39.30
CA CYS A 120 3.73 6.58 38.67
C CYS A 120 2.71 6.12 39.72
#